data_AF-A0A1E5UR06-F1
#
_entry.id   AF-A0A1E5UR06-F1
#
_cell.length_a   1.000
_cell.length_b   1.000
_cell.length_c   1.000
_cell.angle_alpha   90.00
_cell.angle_beta   90.00
_cell.angle_gamma   90.00
#
_symmetry.space_group_name_H-M   'P 1'
#
loop_
_entity.id
_entity.type
_entity.pdbx_description
1 polymer ?
#
loop_
_entity_poly.entity_id
_entity_poly.type
_entity_poly.pdbx_seq_one_letter_code
_entity_poly.pdbx_strand_id
1 'polypeptide(L)'
;MAWSETDAGLFAAVLGRDTAHHLETMQPHLDAPAASAAAPTELQARLQHLVERSGGMWTYDIFWKDSRGAGGGGCAVLGWGDRHCRDGAWGPHDTAAAGEERSAARKRALLRLHGLYSGGDDDEGADYALRLDRVTGAEMYFLASMYFSFPEGAGGPGHALASGRHA
;
A
#
# COMPACT_ATOMS: atom_id res chain seq x y z
N MET A 1 -16.94 9.35 3.30
CA MET A 1 -17.34 9.28 1.87
C MET A 1 -17.56 7.82 1.51
N ALA A 2 -18.63 7.51 0.76
CA ALA A 2 -18.91 6.14 0.31
C ALA A 2 -18.23 5.87 -1.03
N TRP A 3 -17.85 4.61 -1.26
CA TRP A 3 -17.29 4.11 -2.51
C TRP A 3 -18.24 4.40 -3.68
N SER A 4 -17.79 5.06 -4.75
CA SER A 4 -18.62 5.32 -5.95
C SER A 4 -18.27 4.36 -7.10
N GLU A 5 -19.21 4.12 -8.02
CA GLU A 5 -18.98 3.30 -9.23
C GLU A 5 -17.88 3.89 -10.12
N THR A 6 -17.74 5.22 -10.11
CA THR A 6 -16.65 5.93 -10.78
C THR A 6 -15.29 5.59 -10.15
N ASP A 7 -15.22 5.48 -8.83
CA ASP A 7 -13.98 5.11 -8.13
C ASP A 7 -13.62 3.64 -8.39
N ALA A 8 -14.61 2.74 -8.37
CA ALA A 8 -14.45 1.34 -8.74
C ALA A 8 -13.83 1.17 -10.15
N GLY A 9 -14.37 1.90 -11.13
CA GLY A 9 -13.84 1.90 -12.50
C GLY A 9 -12.41 2.43 -12.59
N LEU A 10 -12.10 3.50 -11.86
CA LEU A 10 -10.74 4.06 -11.78
C LEU A 10 -9.75 3.06 -11.17
N PHE A 11 -10.10 2.43 -10.04
CA PHE A 11 -9.26 1.44 -9.40
C PHE A 11 -9.08 0.20 -10.26
N ALA A 12 -10.13 -0.28 -10.91
CA ALA A 12 -10.04 -1.42 -11.83
C ALA A 12 -9.10 -1.13 -13.01
N ALA A 13 -9.11 0.09 -13.54
CA ALA A 13 -8.23 0.50 -14.63
C ALA A 13 -6.75 0.65 -14.20
N VAL A 14 -6.50 1.07 -12.96
CA VAL A 14 -5.14 1.37 -12.45
C VAL A 14 -4.49 0.17 -11.77
N LEU A 15 -5.23 -0.53 -10.90
CA LEU A 15 -4.77 -1.62 -10.05
C LEU A 15 -5.16 -3.00 -10.58
N GLY A 16 -6.17 -3.06 -11.45
CA GLY A 16 -6.78 -4.31 -11.90
C GLY A 16 -8.10 -4.60 -11.18
N ARG A 17 -8.96 -5.38 -11.84
CA ARG A 17 -10.32 -5.69 -11.35
C ARG A 17 -10.32 -6.44 -10.03
N ASP A 18 -9.45 -7.43 -9.87
CA ASP A 18 -9.40 -8.25 -8.66
C ASP A 18 -8.99 -7.40 -7.44
N THR A 19 -8.03 -6.50 -7.63
CA THR A 19 -7.57 -5.59 -6.57
C THR A 19 -8.62 -4.55 -6.22
N ALA A 20 -9.33 -3.99 -7.22
CA ALA A 20 -10.44 -3.08 -6.99
C ALA A 20 -11.57 -3.75 -6.20
N HIS A 21 -11.92 -4.98 -6.58
CA HIS A 21 -12.92 -5.77 -5.85
C HIS A 21 -12.48 -6.09 -4.42
N HIS A 22 -11.19 -6.44 -4.22
CA HIS A 22 -10.65 -6.66 -2.88
C HIS A 22 -10.82 -5.41 -2.01
N LEU A 23 -10.47 -4.24 -2.51
CA LEU A 23 -10.62 -2.99 -1.76
C LEU A 23 -12.09 -2.64 -1.46
N GLU A 24 -13.04 -2.97 -2.35
CA GLU A 24 -14.47 -2.81 -2.09
C GLU A 24 -14.95 -3.71 -0.95
N THR A 25 -14.46 -4.94 -0.91
CA THR A 25 -14.83 -5.91 0.14
C THR A 25 -14.17 -5.60 1.49
N MET A 26 -13.01 -4.95 1.49
CA MET A 26 -12.30 -4.51 2.68
C MET A 26 -12.85 -3.15 3.12
N GLN A 27 -13.90 -3.14 3.95
CA GLN A 27 -14.51 -1.89 4.41
C GLN A 27 -13.45 -0.95 5.04
N PRO A 28 -13.38 0.33 4.62
CA PRO A 28 -12.28 1.23 4.99
C PRO A 28 -12.23 1.63 6.48
N HIS A 29 -13.19 1.17 7.30
CA HIS A 29 -13.40 1.67 8.66
C HIS A 29 -13.36 0.60 9.76
N LEU A 30 -13.17 -0.69 9.45
CA LEU A 30 -13.29 -1.76 10.45
C LEU A 30 -11.98 -2.45 10.82
N ASP A 31 -10.99 -2.51 9.91
CA ASP A 31 -9.81 -3.36 10.14
C ASP A 31 -8.45 -2.69 9.84
N ALA A 32 -8.41 -1.39 9.57
CA ALA A 32 -7.15 -0.67 9.55
C ALA A 32 -6.66 -0.55 11.01
N PRO A 33 -5.56 -1.22 11.42
CA PRO A 33 -4.95 -0.88 12.69
C PRO A 33 -4.58 0.59 12.57
N ALA A 34 -5.12 1.42 13.46
CA ALA A 34 -4.90 2.85 13.50
C ALA A 34 -3.49 3.20 13.00
N ALA A 35 -3.43 4.04 11.96
CA ALA A 35 -2.17 4.56 11.50
C ALA A 35 -1.41 5.11 12.72
N SER A 36 -0.21 4.57 12.91
CA SER A 36 0.80 5.09 13.83
C SER A 36 0.51 4.95 15.34
N ALA A 37 0.74 3.76 15.88
CA ALA A 37 1.77 3.72 16.90
C ALA A 37 3.09 3.67 16.13
N ALA A 38 3.94 4.69 16.29
CA ALA A 38 5.24 4.74 15.62
C ALA A 38 5.89 3.36 15.71
N ALA A 39 6.19 2.79 14.55
CA ALA A 39 6.98 1.57 14.51
C ALA A 39 8.22 1.79 15.39
N PRO A 40 8.66 0.79 16.18
CA PRO A 40 9.89 0.92 16.93
C PRO A 40 10.96 1.44 15.97
N THR A 41 11.73 2.46 16.37
CA THR A 41 12.79 3.06 15.51
C THR A 41 13.73 2.00 14.92
N GLU A 42 13.86 0.86 15.61
CA GLU A 42 14.55 -0.34 15.12
C GLU A 42 13.95 -0.96 13.86
N LEU A 43 12.62 -0.98 13.68
CA LEU A 43 11.97 -1.58 12.51
C LEU A 43 12.35 -0.83 11.24
N GLN A 44 12.23 0.50 11.25
CA GLN A 44 12.57 1.30 10.08
C GLN A 44 14.07 1.18 9.73
N ALA A 45 14.94 1.15 10.74
CA ALA A 45 16.36 0.90 10.54
C ALA A 45 16.64 -0.48 9.92
N ARG A 46 15.88 -1.52 10.30
CA ARG A 46 16.01 -2.88 9.73
C ARG A 46 15.52 -2.94 8.29
N LEU A 47 14.38 -2.33 7.97
CA LEU A 47 13.87 -2.26 6.60
C LEU A 47 14.84 -1.54 5.67
N GLN A 48 15.35 -0.39 6.11
CA GLN A 48 16.40 0.33 5.39
C GLN A 48 17.64 -0.55 5.16
N HIS A 49 18.13 -1.19 6.21
CA HIS A 49 19.30 -2.06 6.12
C HIS A 49 19.10 -3.24 5.15
N LEU A 50 17.91 -3.82 5.07
CA LEU A 50 17.59 -4.90 4.13
C LEU A 50 17.65 -4.42 2.66
N VAL A 51 16.99 -3.31 2.36
CA VAL A 51 16.93 -2.77 0.99
C VAL A 51 18.32 -2.30 0.54
N GLU A 52 19.07 -1.59 1.39
CA GLU A 52 20.37 -1.04 0.99
C GLU A 52 21.46 -2.11 0.85
N ARG A 53 21.40 -3.19 1.64
CA ARG A 53 22.38 -4.29 1.54
C ARG A 53 22.12 -5.27 0.41
N SER A 54 20.95 -5.19 -0.22
CA SER A 54 20.62 -6.01 -1.38
C SER A 54 21.50 -5.70 -2.61
N GLY A 55 22.38 -4.70 -2.54
CA GLY A 55 23.30 -4.35 -3.63
C GLY A 55 22.57 -3.88 -4.88
N GLY A 56 21.38 -3.30 -4.73
CA GLY A 56 20.55 -2.87 -5.85
C GLY A 56 19.38 -3.80 -6.16
N MET A 57 19.38 -5.05 -5.67
CA MET A 57 18.42 -6.07 -6.08
C MET A 57 16.97 -5.77 -5.66
N TRP A 58 16.78 -5.09 -4.53
CA TRP A 58 15.45 -4.71 -4.04
C TRP A 58 15.27 -3.19 -4.10
N THR A 59 14.08 -2.76 -4.51
CA THR A 59 13.68 -1.34 -4.62
C THR A 59 13.01 -0.83 -3.35
N TYR A 60 12.30 -1.70 -2.65
CA TYR A 60 11.59 -1.39 -1.41
C TYR A 60 11.40 -2.65 -0.57
N ASP A 61 10.99 -2.46 0.68
CA ASP A 61 10.48 -3.50 1.58
C ASP A 61 9.25 -2.97 2.34
N ILE A 62 8.30 -3.85 2.64
CA ILE A 62 7.05 -3.55 3.36
C ILE A 62 6.87 -4.57 4.47
N PHE A 63 6.76 -4.08 5.70
CA PHE A 63 6.44 -4.89 6.85
C PHE A 63 4.92 -4.92 7.08
N TRP A 64 4.37 -6.13 7.12
CA TRP A 64 2.98 -6.38 7.49
C TRP A 64 2.92 -6.89 8.93
N LYS A 65 2.09 -6.26 9.76
CA LYS A 65 1.97 -6.55 11.19
C LYS A 65 0.76 -7.44 11.45
N ASP A 66 0.95 -8.52 12.20
CA ASP A 66 -0.16 -9.37 12.65
C ASP A 66 -1.03 -8.61 13.66
N SER A 67 -2.35 -8.60 13.44
CA SER A 67 -3.33 -8.02 14.35
C SER A 67 -3.51 -8.83 15.64
N ARG A 68 -3.14 -10.12 15.65
CA ARG A 68 -3.13 -10.95 16.86
C ARG A 68 -2.00 -10.49 17.78
N GLY A 69 -2.34 -9.71 18.80
CA GLY A 69 -1.47 -9.56 19.97
C GLY A 69 -1.25 -10.91 20.67
N ALA A 70 -0.33 -10.96 21.64
CA ALA A 70 0.13 -12.17 22.35
C ALA A 70 -0.94 -12.98 23.14
N GLY A 71 -2.24 -12.79 22.90
CA GLY A 71 -3.32 -13.50 23.59
C GLY A 71 -4.70 -13.46 22.93
N GLY A 72 -4.84 -13.15 21.64
CA GLY A 72 -6.16 -13.02 20.98
C GLY A 72 -6.57 -14.23 20.15
N GLY A 73 -7.67 -14.91 20.50
CA GLY A 73 -8.26 -16.04 19.76
C GLY A 73 -9.06 -15.67 18.49
N GLY A 74 -8.74 -14.54 17.85
CA GLY A 74 -9.41 -14.06 16.62
C GLY A 74 -8.78 -14.62 15.32
N CYS A 75 -9.42 -14.39 14.18
CA CYS A 75 -8.80 -14.63 12.87
C CYS A 75 -7.66 -13.62 12.65
N ALA A 76 -6.49 -14.07 12.21
CA ALA A 76 -5.37 -13.17 11.98
C ALA A 76 -5.62 -12.36 10.73
N VAL A 77 -5.28 -11.08 10.83
CA VAL A 77 -5.26 -10.16 9.71
C VAL A 77 -3.92 -9.44 9.76
N LEU A 78 -3.20 -9.49 8.66
CA LEU A 78 -2.01 -8.69 8.45
C LEU A 78 -2.44 -7.28 8.07
N GLY A 79 -2.15 -6.33 8.95
CA GLY A 79 -2.30 -4.89 8.69
C GLY A 79 -0.99 -4.27 8.21
N TRP A 80 -1.08 -3.09 7.60
CA TRP A 80 0.10 -2.30 7.27
C TRP A 80 0.91 -1.96 8.53
N GLY A 81 2.22 -2.21 8.49
CA GLY A 81 3.13 -1.99 9.61
C GLY A 81 4.06 -0.81 9.38
N ASP A 82 5.03 -0.98 8.49
CA ASP A 82 5.97 0.06 8.07
C ASP A 82 6.55 -0.27 6.68
N ARG A 83 7.27 0.66 6.06
CA ARG A 83 7.88 0.46 4.74
C ARG A 83 9.13 1.30 4.53
N HIS A 84 10.02 0.80 3.68
CA HIS A 84 11.17 1.55 3.20
C HIS A 84 11.31 1.40 1.68
N CYS A 85 11.60 2.49 0.98
CA CYS A 85 11.92 2.50 -0.44
C CYS A 85 13.26 3.19 -0.63
N ARG A 86 14.10 2.66 -1.51
CA ARG A 86 15.36 3.30 -1.88
C ARG A 86 15.07 4.63 -2.58
N ASP A 87 15.91 5.62 -2.32
CA ASP A 87 15.89 6.88 -3.06
C ASP A 87 16.19 6.64 -4.55
N GLY A 88 15.34 7.19 -5.42
CA GLY A 88 15.47 7.01 -6.87
C GLY A 88 15.25 5.57 -7.35
N ALA A 89 14.59 4.71 -6.55
CA ALA A 89 14.31 3.30 -6.90
C ALA A 89 13.63 3.10 -8.26
N TRP A 90 12.92 4.12 -8.74
CA TRP A 90 12.04 4.01 -9.91
C TRP A 90 12.62 4.61 -11.18
N GLY A 91 13.87 5.07 -11.13
CA GLY A 91 14.58 5.61 -12.28
C GLY A 91 13.91 6.86 -12.89
N PRO A 92 14.43 7.35 -14.02
CA PRO A 92 13.80 8.45 -14.74
C PRO A 92 12.42 8.02 -15.27
N HIS A 93 11.42 8.87 -15.08
CA HIS A 93 10.10 8.58 -15.61
C HIS A 93 10.09 8.79 -17.12
N ASP A 94 9.62 7.79 -17.86
CA ASP A 94 9.43 7.87 -19.31
C ASP A 94 8.46 9.02 -19.65
N THR A 95 8.85 9.89 -20.58
CA THR A 95 8.13 11.13 -20.95
C THR A 95 7.05 10.94 -21.99
N ALA A 96 6.83 9.71 -22.48
CA ALA A 96 5.79 9.42 -23.46
C ALA A 96 4.38 9.88 -22.99
N ALA A 97 3.57 10.41 -23.92
CA ALA A 97 2.22 10.91 -23.65
C ALA A 97 1.27 9.84 -23.06
N ALA A 98 1.38 8.58 -23.51
CA ALA A 98 0.65 7.46 -22.91
C ALA A 98 1.08 7.16 -21.46
N GLY A 99 2.33 7.50 -21.11
CA GLY A 99 2.85 7.43 -19.75
C GLY A 99 2.27 8.54 -18.86
N GLU A 100 2.02 9.73 -19.41
CA GLU A 100 1.40 10.85 -18.69
C GLU A 100 -0.03 10.54 -18.28
N GLU A 101 -0.85 10.05 -19.21
CA GLU A 101 -2.24 9.70 -18.92
C GLU A 101 -2.33 8.61 -17.84
N ARG A 102 -1.51 7.55 -17.96
CA ARG A 102 -1.43 6.48 -16.95
C ARG A 102 -0.97 7.00 -15.59
N SER A 103 0.00 7.92 -15.59
CA SER A 103 0.48 8.55 -14.37
C SER A 103 -0.60 9.43 -13.71
N ALA A 104 -1.35 10.21 -14.50
CA ALA A 104 -2.45 11.02 -14.00
C ALA A 104 -3.57 10.16 -13.40
N ALA A 105 -3.90 9.03 -14.04
CA ALA A 105 -4.86 8.07 -13.50
C ALA A 105 -4.40 7.48 -12.15
N ARG A 106 -3.12 7.10 -12.04
CA ARG A 106 -2.53 6.60 -10.78
C ARG A 106 -2.58 7.63 -9.65
N LYS A 107 -2.21 8.88 -9.93
CA LYS A 107 -2.31 9.98 -8.95
C LYS A 107 -3.73 10.17 -8.47
N ARG A 108 -4.71 10.20 -9.38
CA ARG A 108 -6.13 10.29 -9.03
C ARG A 108 -6.57 9.12 -8.16
N ALA A 109 -6.14 7.90 -8.48
CA ALA A 109 -6.44 6.72 -7.69
C ALA A 109 -5.85 6.82 -6.27
N LEU A 110 -4.59 7.25 -6.11
CA LEU A 110 -3.98 7.43 -4.78
C LEU A 110 -4.71 8.48 -3.95
N LEU A 111 -5.09 9.61 -4.55
CA LEU A 111 -5.87 10.64 -3.87
C LEU A 111 -7.23 10.13 -3.42
N ARG A 112 -7.89 9.32 -4.26
CA ARG A 112 -9.17 8.69 -3.90
C ARG A 112 -9.02 7.67 -2.78
N LEU A 113 -8.00 6.80 -2.85
CA LEU A 113 -7.68 5.87 -1.76
C LEU A 113 -7.45 6.64 -0.46
N HIS A 114 -6.63 7.68 -0.49
CA HIS A 114 -6.37 8.47 0.71
C HIS A 114 -7.65 9.12 1.26
N GLY A 115 -8.48 9.75 0.41
CA GLY A 115 -9.74 10.35 0.84
C GLY A 115 -10.76 9.34 1.41
N LEU A 116 -10.72 8.08 0.97
CA LEU A 116 -11.59 7.02 1.49
C LEU A 116 -11.14 6.50 2.85
N TYR A 117 -9.82 6.37 3.08
CA TYR A 117 -9.25 5.75 4.28
C TYR A 117 -8.79 6.76 5.36
N SER A 118 -8.53 8.03 5.01
CA SER A 118 -8.01 9.05 5.95
C SER A 118 -9.09 9.89 6.65
N GLY A 119 -10.36 9.53 6.52
CA GLY A 119 -11.43 10.20 7.27
C GLY A 119 -11.67 11.68 6.91
N GLY A 120 -11.17 12.16 5.76
CA GLY A 120 -11.51 13.45 5.18
C GLY A 120 -10.79 14.69 5.75
N ASP A 121 -10.07 14.58 6.85
CA ASP A 121 -9.45 15.74 7.55
C ASP A 121 -7.90 15.73 7.57
N ASP A 122 -7.25 14.66 7.12
CA ASP A 122 -5.79 14.57 7.09
C ASP A 122 -5.24 14.94 5.70
N ASP A 123 -5.12 16.24 5.43
CA ASP A 123 -4.64 16.79 4.14
C ASP A 123 -3.16 16.44 3.84
N GLU A 124 -2.39 16.02 4.86
CA GLU A 124 -0.95 15.74 4.76
C GLU A 124 -0.64 14.51 3.90
N GLY A 125 -1.51 13.49 3.93
CA GLY A 125 -1.36 12.32 3.06
C GLY A 125 -1.91 12.53 1.65
N ALA A 126 -2.70 13.57 1.37
CA ALA A 126 -3.05 13.90 -0.01
C ALA A 126 -1.87 14.60 -0.72
N ASP A 127 -1.07 15.35 0.03
CA ASP A 127 0.07 16.12 -0.48
C ASP A 127 1.18 15.23 -1.09
N TYR A 128 1.42 14.02 -0.56
CA TYR A 128 2.48 13.16 -1.09
C TYR A 128 2.25 12.77 -2.56
N ALA A 129 1.01 12.46 -2.95
CA ALA A 129 0.70 12.04 -4.32
C ALA A 129 0.70 13.24 -5.29
N LEU A 130 0.37 14.43 -4.80
CA LEU A 130 0.37 15.68 -5.57
C LEU A 130 1.80 16.18 -5.85
N ARG A 131 2.72 15.95 -4.91
CA ARG A 131 4.14 16.37 -5.02
C ARG A 131 4.98 15.50 -5.95
N LEU A 132 4.53 14.29 -6.27
CA LEU A 132 5.21 13.44 -7.23
C LEU A 132 4.97 13.98 -8.64
N ASP A 133 6.00 14.14 -9.47
CA ASP A 133 5.82 14.58 -10.87
C ASP A 133 5.07 13.53 -11.69
N ARG A 134 5.34 12.25 -11.43
CA ARG A 134 4.70 11.11 -12.08
C ARG A 134 4.63 9.91 -11.13
N VAL A 135 3.83 8.91 -11.46
CA VAL A 135 3.70 7.66 -10.70
C VAL A 135 3.81 6.47 -11.65
N THR A 136 4.84 5.65 -11.46
CA THR A 136 5.06 4.39 -12.16
C THR A 136 4.14 3.29 -11.62
N GLY A 137 4.08 2.14 -12.29
CA GLY A 137 3.27 1.01 -11.81
C GLY A 137 3.77 0.46 -10.48
N ALA A 138 5.09 0.40 -10.29
CA ALA A 138 5.68 -0.13 -9.07
C ALA A 138 5.57 0.86 -7.90
N GLU A 139 5.72 2.17 -8.15
CA GLU A 139 5.39 3.21 -7.15
C GLU A 139 3.93 3.15 -6.74
N MET A 140 3.02 2.97 -7.70
CA MET A 140 1.60 2.83 -7.40
C MET A 140 1.36 1.68 -6.43
N TYR A 141 2.00 0.52 -6.65
CA TYR A 141 1.88 -0.63 -5.74
C TYR A 141 2.41 -0.29 -4.35
N PHE A 142 3.61 0.28 -4.27
CA PHE A 142 4.24 0.65 -3.00
C PHE A 142 3.40 1.65 -2.20
N LEU A 143 2.89 2.70 -2.86
CA LEU A 143 2.08 3.76 -2.23
C LEU A 143 0.69 3.25 -1.84
N ALA A 144 0.03 2.49 -2.72
CA ALA A 144 -1.30 1.95 -2.43
C ALA A 144 -1.27 0.89 -1.33
N SER A 145 -0.14 0.19 -1.13
CA SER A 145 0.00 -0.89 -0.14
C SER A 145 -0.50 -0.52 1.25
N MET A 146 -0.39 0.74 1.68
CA MET A 146 -0.81 1.19 3.00
C MET A 146 -2.33 1.11 3.26
N TYR A 147 -3.13 0.98 2.19
CA TYR A 147 -4.58 0.84 2.27
C TYR A 147 -5.06 -0.62 2.22
N PHE A 148 -4.14 -1.59 2.17
CA PHE A 148 -4.45 -3.00 2.13
C PHE A 148 -4.27 -3.68 3.49
N SER A 149 -5.10 -4.68 3.73
CA SER A 149 -4.94 -5.69 4.77
C SER A 149 -5.15 -7.07 4.17
N PHE A 150 -4.58 -8.08 4.81
CA PHE A 150 -4.65 -9.46 4.35
C PHE A 150 -5.09 -10.40 5.48
N PRO A 151 -6.34 -10.88 5.43
CA PRO A 151 -6.76 -12.00 6.27
C PRO A 151 -5.86 -13.22 6.07
N GLU A 152 -5.77 -14.07 7.08
CA GLU A 152 -5.08 -15.36 6.99
C GLU A 152 -5.58 -16.17 5.77
N GLY A 153 -4.65 -16.61 4.92
CA GLY A 153 -4.95 -17.30 3.67
C GLY A 153 -5.37 -16.42 2.48
N ALA A 154 -5.40 -15.09 2.60
CA ALA A 154 -5.73 -14.18 1.50
C ALA A 154 -4.49 -13.48 0.92
N GLY A 155 -4.38 -13.45 -0.41
CA GLY A 155 -3.24 -12.82 -1.11
C GLY A 155 -1.89 -13.42 -0.74
N GLY A 156 -0.79 -12.84 -1.23
CA GLY A 156 0.56 -13.33 -0.92
C GLY A 156 0.88 -13.33 0.58
N PRO A 157 0.74 -12.20 1.29
CA PRO A 157 1.06 -12.11 2.72
C PRO A 157 0.20 -13.03 3.60
N GLY A 158 -1.12 -13.10 3.37
CA GLY A 158 -2.01 -13.94 4.17
C GLY A 158 -1.75 -15.43 3.98
N HIS A 159 -1.41 -15.89 2.77
CA HIS A 159 -0.98 -17.28 2.55
C HIS A 159 0.35 -17.59 3.25
N ALA A 160 1.27 -16.63 3.28
CA ALA A 160 2.53 -16.81 3.99
C ALA A 160 2.33 -16.94 5.50
N LEU A 161 1.42 -16.15 6.08
CA LEU A 161 1.04 -16.27 7.48
C LEU A 161 0.41 -17.65 7.79
N ALA A 162 -0.56 -18.07 6.98
CA ALA A 162 -1.28 -19.33 7.20
C ALA A 162 -0.38 -20.57 7.08
N SER A 163 0.59 -20.53 6.15
CA SER A 163 1.44 -21.68 5.83
C SER A 163 2.79 -21.69 6.54
N GLY A 164 3.21 -20.55 7.09
CA GLY A 164 4.57 -20.32 7.59
C GLY A 164 5.64 -20.36 6.49
N ARG A 165 5.25 -20.28 5.21
CA ARG A 165 6.16 -20.35 4.06
C ARG A 165 6.02 -19.10 3.19
N HIS A 166 7.13 -18.59 2.69
CA HIS A 166 7.13 -17.57 1.64
C HIS A 166 7.32 -18.24 0.27
N ALA A 167 6.84 -17.58 -0.79
CA ALA A 167 6.94 -18.04 -2.17
C ALA A 167 8.38 -17.92 -2.73
#